data_AF-A0A1E1WYE9-F1
#
_entry.id   AF-A0A1E1WYE9-F1
#
_cell.length_a   1.000
_cell.length_b   1.000
_cell.length_c   1.000
_cell.angle_alpha   90.00
_cell.angle_beta   90.00
_cell.angle_gamma   90.00
#
_symmetry.space_group_name_H-M   'P 1'
#
loop_
_entity.id
_entity.type
_entity.pdbx_description
1 polymer ?
#
loop_
_entity_poly.entity_id
_entity_poly.type
_entity_poly.pdbx_seq_one_letter_code
_entity_poly.pdbx_strand_id
1 'polypeptide(L)'
;FVLFMDKFGVSREDASWPQSVCSMVTHLSGLIVFVLQRYIKTYHIVHLSCIVSILALITSAFAPTISWMTVTFGAIQGLGHGLFLTSGAIYILLFFDKYRSMASSVMFASWGLSSIVSQSVLTRLVETYALDGAMLVFGGILIHSIPIVMLAKNPSPAVTLRPLGLAQSKDTTSKFEDAQLRQTTDV
;
A
#
# COMPACT_ATOMS: atom_id res chain seq x y z
N PHE A 1 -6.09 -3.87 -19.26
CA PHE A 1 -6.19 -3.28 -20.61
C PHE A 1 -7.29 -3.95 -21.43
N VAL A 2 -7.19 -5.25 -21.74
CA VAL A 2 -8.19 -5.96 -22.58
C VAL A 2 -9.62 -5.82 -22.06
N LEU A 3 -9.83 -5.99 -20.75
CA LEU A 3 -11.16 -5.85 -20.12
C LEU A 3 -11.79 -4.45 -20.27
N PHE A 4 -10.96 -3.40 -20.28
CA PHE A 4 -11.45 -2.03 -20.47
C PHE A 4 -11.78 -1.74 -21.94
N MET A 5 -10.99 -2.30 -22.87
CA MET A 5 -11.26 -2.20 -24.30
C MET A 5 -12.56 -2.91 -24.67
N ASP A 6 -12.78 -4.11 -24.14
CA ASP A 6 -13.99 -4.90 -24.37
C ASP A 6 -15.24 -4.22 -23.80
N LYS A 7 -15.15 -3.70 -22.56
CA LYS A 7 -16.27 -3.02 -21.92
C LYS A 7 -16.64 -1.69 -22.59
N PHE A 8 -15.65 -0.84 -22.89
CA PHE A 8 -15.90 0.55 -23.29
C PHE A 8 -15.74 0.79 -24.79
N GLY A 9 -15.28 -0.20 -25.57
CA GLY A 9 -15.03 -0.04 -27.01
C GLY A 9 -13.92 0.95 -27.34
N VAL A 10 -12.98 1.16 -26.42
CA VAL A 10 -11.94 2.20 -26.49
C VAL A 10 -10.62 1.69 -27.06
N SER A 11 -9.76 2.63 -27.48
CA SER A 11 -8.40 2.33 -27.91
C SER A 11 -7.56 1.73 -26.77
N ARG A 12 -6.47 1.05 -27.12
CA ARG A 12 -5.53 0.50 -26.13
C ARG A 12 -4.86 1.59 -25.29
N GLU A 13 -4.65 2.77 -25.87
CA GLU A 13 -4.09 3.93 -25.20
C GLU A 13 -5.03 4.43 -24.08
N ASP A 14 -6.30 4.65 -24.41
CA ASP A 14 -7.31 5.07 -23.44
C ASP A 14 -7.50 4.03 -22.33
N ALA A 15 -7.54 2.74 -22.71
CA ALA A 15 -7.61 1.61 -21.78
C ALA A 15 -6.44 1.54 -20.80
N SER A 16 -5.34 2.25 -21.07
CA SER A 16 -4.14 2.26 -20.22
C SER A 16 -4.16 3.30 -19.11
N TRP A 17 -4.88 4.40 -19.33
CA TRP A 17 -4.92 5.53 -18.40
C TRP A 17 -5.33 5.17 -16.97
N PRO A 18 -6.38 4.37 -16.71
CA PRO A 18 -6.79 4.04 -15.34
C PRO A 18 -5.65 3.41 -14.51
N GLN A 19 -4.92 2.48 -15.09
CA GLN A 19 -3.84 1.77 -14.39
C GLN A 19 -2.59 2.64 -14.23
N SER A 20 -2.26 3.44 -15.25
CA SER A 20 -1.12 4.36 -15.21
C SER A 20 -1.31 5.43 -14.14
N VAL A 21 -2.51 6.04 -14.07
CA VAL A 21 -2.85 7.03 -13.04
C VAL A 21 -2.87 6.38 -11.66
N CYS A 22 -3.46 5.20 -11.52
CA CYS A 22 -3.44 4.45 -10.25
C CYS A 22 -2.02 4.27 -9.73
N SER A 23 -1.12 3.80 -10.59
CA SER A 23 0.28 3.58 -10.25
C SER A 23 0.96 4.89 -9.84
N MET A 24 0.83 5.94 -10.65
CA MET A 24 1.43 7.25 -10.34
C MET A 24 0.97 7.80 -8.99
N VAL A 25 -0.34 7.83 -8.74
CA VAL A 25 -0.91 8.35 -7.50
C VAL A 25 -0.51 7.49 -6.30
N THR A 26 -0.46 6.17 -6.46
CA THR A 26 -0.01 5.24 -5.40
C THR A 26 1.40 5.59 -4.94
N HIS A 27 2.34 5.85 -5.87
CA HIS A 27 3.72 6.18 -5.49
C HIS A 27 3.84 7.60 -4.89
N LEU A 28 3.07 8.56 -5.39
CA LEU A 28 3.06 9.93 -4.85
C LEU A 28 2.40 10.04 -3.47
N SER A 29 1.50 9.11 -3.14
CA SER A 29 0.81 9.08 -1.84
C SER A 29 1.76 9.01 -0.64
N GLY A 30 2.98 8.48 -0.81
CA GLY A 30 3.98 8.43 0.25
C GLY A 30 4.35 9.82 0.79
N LEU A 31 4.38 10.83 -0.08
CA LEU A 31 4.60 12.23 0.32
C LEU A 31 3.41 12.76 1.14
N ILE A 32 2.18 12.38 0.75
CA ILE A 32 0.95 12.75 1.46
C ILE A 32 0.99 12.14 2.87
N VAL A 33 1.29 10.85 3.01
CA VAL A 33 1.43 10.19 4.31
C VAL A 33 2.52 10.84 5.15
N PHE A 34 3.65 11.20 4.54
CA PHE A 34 4.75 11.86 5.24
C PHE A 34 4.35 13.17 5.92
N VAL A 35 3.45 13.94 5.30
CA VAL A 35 2.90 15.17 5.88
C VAL A 35 1.80 14.85 6.89
N LEU A 36 0.86 13.97 6.53
CA LEU A 36 -0.31 13.62 7.36
C LEU A 36 0.09 13.01 8.71
N GLN A 37 1.15 12.20 8.77
CA GLN A 37 1.64 11.60 10.01
C GLN A 37 2.11 12.61 11.06
N ARG A 38 2.35 13.88 10.68
CA ARG A 38 2.69 14.96 11.64
C ARG A 38 1.48 15.43 12.45
N TYR A 39 0.28 15.26 11.90
CA TYR A 39 -0.95 15.80 12.48
C TYR A 39 -1.91 14.69 12.94
N ILE A 40 -1.84 13.50 12.34
CA ILE A 40 -2.76 12.38 12.57
C ILE A 40 -1.97 11.11 12.88
N LYS A 41 -2.45 10.31 13.85
CA LYS A 41 -1.85 9.00 14.17
C LYS A 41 -1.99 8.03 12.99
N THR A 42 -0.94 7.24 12.73
CA THR A 42 -0.87 6.26 11.64
C THR A 42 -2.10 5.34 11.58
N TYR A 43 -2.62 4.91 12.74
CA TYR A 43 -3.83 4.08 12.84
C TYR A 43 -5.06 4.69 12.16
N HIS A 44 -5.30 6.00 12.33
CA HIS A 44 -6.43 6.69 11.70
C HIS A 44 -6.23 6.84 10.19
N ILE A 45 -4.98 7.01 9.74
CA ILE A 45 -4.64 7.09 8.32
C ILE A 45 -4.95 5.75 7.62
N VAL A 46 -4.59 4.62 8.25
CA VAL A 46 -4.91 3.28 7.73
C VAL A 46 -6.43 3.10 7.63
N HIS A 47 -7.19 3.47 8.66
CA HIS A 47 -8.66 3.40 8.63
C HIS A 47 -9.26 4.21 7.48
N LEU A 48 -8.85 5.47 7.33
CA LEU A 48 -9.34 6.34 6.29
C LEU A 48 -9.01 5.77 4.90
N SER A 49 -7.82 5.19 4.74
CA SER A 49 -7.38 4.59 3.48
C SER A 49 -8.26 3.40 3.05
N CYS A 50 -8.70 2.57 4.00
CA CYS A 50 -9.63 1.47 3.73
C CYS A 50 -10.99 2.00 3.25
N ILE A 51 -11.54 3.00 3.94
CA ILE A 51 -12.84 3.60 3.57
C ILE A 51 -12.77 4.22 2.18
N VAL A 52 -11.71 4.97 1.89
CA VAL A 52 -11.50 5.59 0.56
C VAL A 52 -11.40 4.52 -0.53
N SER A 53 -10.67 3.43 -0.29
CA SER A 53 -10.52 2.35 -1.26
C SER A 53 -11.84 1.61 -1.54
N ILE A 54 -12.64 1.37 -0.50
CA ILE A 54 -13.96 0.75 -0.65
C ILE A 54 -14.87 1.64 -1.48
N LEU A 55 -14.94 2.93 -1.14
CA LEU A 55 -15.75 3.90 -1.89
C LEU A 55 -15.29 4.01 -3.34
N ALA A 56 -13.98 3.99 -3.59
CA ALA A 56 -13.44 4.05 -4.95
C ALA A 56 -13.90 2.85 -5.79
N LEU A 57 -13.82 1.63 -5.27
CA LEU A 57 -14.24 0.43 -6.00
C LEU A 57 -15.75 0.36 -6.21
N ILE A 58 -16.54 0.70 -5.20
CA ILE A 58 -18.01 0.75 -5.34
C ILE A 58 -18.40 1.78 -6.39
N THR A 59 -17.83 2.98 -6.34
CA THR A 59 -18.11 4.04 -7.32
C THR A 59 -17.61 3.67 -8.71
N SER A 60 -16.53 2.90 -8.79
CA SER A 60 -15.97 2.42 -10.06
C SER A 60 -16.84 1.37 -10.74
N ALA A 61 -17.62 0.58 -9.98
CA ALA A 61 -18.57 -0.39 -10.53
C ALA A 61 -19.71 0.29 -11.31
N PHE A 62 -20.03 1.55 -10.99
CA PHE A 62 -21.05 2.33 -11.69
C PHE A 62 -20.47 3.23 -12.79
N ALA A 63 -19.22 3.01 -13.22
CA ALA A 63 -18.54 3.86 -14.19
C ALA A 63 -19.16 3.75 -15.60
N PRO A 64 -19.78 4.83 -16.13
CA PRO A 64 -20.37 4.81 -17.47
C PRO A 64 -19.34 5.07 -18.58
N THR A 65 -18.19 5.68 -18.24
CA THR A 65 -17.15 6.06 -19.21
C THR A 65 -15.76 5.70 -18.68
N ILE A 66 -14.80 5.60 -19.60
CA ILE A 66 -13.41 5.34 -19.23
C ILE A 66 -12.76 6.50 -18.46
N SER A 67 -13.16 7.75 -18.73
CA SER A 67 -12.68 8.91 -17.96
C SER A 67 -13.15 8.83 -16.52
N TRP A 68 -14.40 8.42 -16.28
CA TRP A 68 -14.90 8.18 -14.93
C TRP A 68 -14.11 7.07 -14.23
N MET A 69 -13.89 5.94 -14.92
CA MET A 69 -13.07 4.84 -14.43
C MET A 69 -11.64 5.29 -14.10
N THR A 70 -11.04 6.17 -14.91
CA THR A 70 -9.70 6.72 -14.70
C THR A 70 -9.63 7.59 -13.45
N VAL A 71 -10.68 8.37 -13.17
CA VAL A 71 -10.75 9.17 -11.95
C VAL A 71 -11.00 8.30 -10.72
N THR A 72 -11.98 7.40 -10.76
CA THR A 72 -12.35 6.59 -9.60
C THR A 72 -11.32 5.49 -9.31
N PHE A 73 -11.04 4.63 -10.28
CA PHE A 73 -10.08 3.53 -10.14
C PHE A 73 -8.63 3.97 -10.29
N GLY A 74 -8.36 5.04 -11.04
CA GLY A 74 -7.02 5.61 -11.11
C GLY A 74 -6.73 6.46 -9.90
N ALA A 75 -7.31 7.66 -9.84
CA ALA A 75 -6.93 8.65 -8.83
C ALA A 75 -7.39 8.28 -7.41
N ILE A 76 -8.69 8.00 -7.20
CA ILE A 76 -9.23 7.80 -5.85
C ILE A 76 -8.74 6.47 -5.26
N GLN A 77 -8.83 5.39 -6.03
CA GLN A 77 -8.33 4.08 -5.60
C GLN A 77 -6.81 4.08 -5.44
N GLY A 78 -6.06 4.72 -6.34
CA GLY A 78 -4.60 4.86 -6.19
C GLY A 78 -4.21 5.63 -4.93
N LEU A 79 -4.96 6.67 -4.58
CA LEU A 79 -4.76 7.40 -3.33
C LEU A 79 -5.04 6.52 -2.12
N GLY A 80 -6.20 5.85 -2.06
CA GLY A 80 -6.55 4.94 -0.96
C GLY A 80 -5.53 3.83 -0.78
N HIS A 81 -5.14 3.17 -1.88
CA HIS A 81 -4.18 2.08 -1.87
C HIS A 81 -2.77 2.53 -1.45
N GLY A 82 -2.32 3.68 -1.95
CA GLY A 82 -1.01 4.22 -1.60
C GLY A 82 -0.92 4.70 -0.15
N LEU A 83 -1.99 5.33 0.36
CA LEU A 83 -2.10 5.68 1.77
C LEU A 83 -2.02 4.41 2.65
N PHE A 84 -2.72 3.35 2.26
CA PHE A 84 -2.70 2.05 2.96
C PHE A 84 -1.30 1.41 2.93
N LEU A 85 -0.66 1.34 1.75
CA LEU A 85 0.68 0.77 1.58
C LEU A 85 1.70 1.46 2.49
N THR A 86 1.74 2.79 2.45
CA THR A 86 2.74 3.56 3.22
C THR A 86 2.44 3.53 4.71
N SER A 87 1.21 3.81 5.13
CA SER A 87 0.85 3.84 6.55
C SER A 87 0.83 2.45 7.19
N GLY A 88 0.45 1.42 6.44
CA GLY A 88 0.50 0.01 6.87
C GLY A 88 1.94 -0.49 7.05
N ALA A 89 2.86 -0.11 6.16
CA ALA A 89 4.28 -0.39 6.34
C ALA A 89 4.83 0.25 7.62
N ILE A 90 4.53 1.54 7.85
CA ILE A 90 4.91 2.25 9.08
C ILE A 90 4.31 1.55 10.31
N TYR A 91 3.03 1.18 10.25
CA TYR A 91 2.33 0.52 11.35
C TYR A 91 3.01 -0.79 11.78
N ILE A 92 3.41 -1.64 10.82
CA ILE A 92 4.09 -2.91 11.11
C ILE A 92 5.48 -2.67 11.70
N LEU A 93 6.21 -1.67 11.20
CA LEU A 93 7.51 -1.29 11.74
C LEU A 93 7.45 -0.74 13.17
N LEU A 94 6.33 -0.10 13.54
CA LEU A 94 6.09 0.36 14.92
C LEU A 94 5.69 -0.77 15.87
N PHE A 95 5.06 -1.84 15.34
CA PHE A 95 4.60 -2.97 16.16
C PHE A 95 5.72 -3.97 16.48
N PHE A 96 6.60 -4.25 15.52
CA PHE A 96 7.72 -5.17 15.72
C PHE A 96 9.03 -4.37 15.82
N ASP A 97 9.75 -4.45 16.94
CA ASP A 97 11.04 -3.75 17.08
C ASP A 97 12.23 -4.63 16.64
N LYS A 98 12.27 -5.88 17.12
CA LYS A 98 13.35 -6.83 16.85
C LYS A 98 13.24 -7.56 15.50
N TYR A 99 12.02 -7.78 15.01
CA TYR A 99 11.74 -8.61 13.82
C TYR A 99 11.16 -7.81 12.65
N ARG A 100 11.53 -6.52 12.52
CA ARG A 100 11.02 -5.60 11.48
C ARG A 100 11.15 -6.16 10.07
N SER A 101 12.32 -6.67 9.73
CA SER A 101 12.60 -7.18 8.39
C SER A 101 11.80 -8.44 8.07
N MET A 102 11.63 -9.36 9.04
CA MET A 102 10.81 -10.56 8.88
C MET A 102 9.32 -10.22 8.77
N ALA A 103 8.81 -9.31 9.60
CA ALA A 103 7.42 -8.88 9.54
C ALA A 103 7.11 -8.17 8.20
N SER A 104 8.03 -7.33 7.74
CA SER A 104 7.91 -6.66 6.44
C SER A 104 7.99 -7.66 5.28
N SER A 105 8.87 -8.66 5.33
CA SER A 105 8.94 -9.69 4.29
C SER A 105 7.67 -10.53 4.24
N VAL A 106 7.07 -10.87 5.38
CA VAL A 106 5.77 -11.57 5.42
C VAL A 106 4.69 -10.70 4.78
N MET A 107 4.64 -9.40 5.10
CA MET A 107 3.70 -8.46 4.50
C MET A 107 3.83 -8.41 2.96
N PHE A 108 5.05 -8.25 2.44
CA PHE A 108 5.29 -8.24 0.99
C PHE A 108 5.06 -9.59 0.33
N ALA A 109 5.37 -10.70 1.00
CA ALA A 109 5.06 -12.05 0.52
C ALA A 109 3.53 -12.26 0.41
N SER A 110 2.76 -11.77 1.40
CA SER A 110 1.30 -11.78 1.36
C SER A 110 0.75 -10.98 0.17
N TRP A 111 1.39 -9.85 -0.18
CA TRP A 111 1.00 -9.08 -1.36
C TRP A 111 1.18 -9.89 -2.66
N GLY A 112 2.33 -10.54 -2.81
CA GLY A 112 2.60 -11.41 -3.97
C GLY A 112 1.58 -12.54 -4.08
N LEU A 113 1.30 -13.23 -2.98
CA LEU A 113 0.30 -14.30 -2.92
C LEU A 113 -1.10 -13.79 -3.27
N SER A 114 -1.48 -12.63 -2.72
CA SER A 114 -2.77 -12.00 -2.99
C SER A 114 -2.92 -11.61 -4.47
N SER A 115 -1.84 -11.13 -5.10
CA SER A 115 -1.85 -10.83 -6.53
C SER A 115 -2.17 -12.07 -7.36
N ILE A 116 -1.52 -13.20 -7.11
CA ILE A 116 -1.75 -14.45 -7.85
C ILE A 116 -3.21 -14.93 -7.70
N VAL A 117 -3.71 -14.95 -6.46
CA VAL A 117 -5.09 -15.37 -6.17
C VAL A 117 -6.09 -14.41 -6.81
N SER A 118 -5.87 -13.10 -6.66
CA SER A 118 -6.78 -12.06 -7.18
C SER A 118 -6.90 -12.10 -8.70
N GLN A 119 -5.82 -12.36 -9.44
CA GLN A 119 -5.88 -12.48 -10.90
C GLN A 119 -6.76 -13.67 -11.33
N SER A 120 -6.61 -14.82 -10.67
CA SER A 120 -7.44 -16.01 -10.97
C SER A 120 -8.92 -15.76 -10.66
N VAL A 121 -9.19 -15.16 -9.50
CA VAL A 121 -10.56 -14.82 -9.07
C VAL A 121 -11.17 -13.78 -10.01
N LEU A 122 -10.41 -12.73 -10.38
CA LEU A 122 -10.86 -11.67 -11.26
C LEU A 122 -11.34 -12.22 -12.61
N THR A 123 -10.58 -13.11 -13.25
CA THR A 123 -10.98 -13.72 -14.53
C THR A 123 -12.31 -14.45 -14.41
N ARG A 124 -12.50 -15.26 -13.34
CA ARG A 124 -13.76 -15.99 -13.11
C ARG A 124 -14.96 -15.07 -12.83
N LEU A 125 -14.73 -14.01 -12.07
CA LEU A 125 -15.76 -13.02 -11.75
C LEU A 125 -16.17 -12.25 -12.99
N VAL A 126 -15.22 -11.86 -13.83
CA VAL A 126 -15.50 -11.13 -15.07
C VAL A 126 -16.26 -12.00 -16.07
N GLU A 127 -15.93 -13.30 -16.18
CA GLU A 127 -16.67 -14.26 -17.02
C GLU A 127 -18.16 -14.35 -16.61
N THR A 128 -18.48 -14.21 -15.32
CA THR A 128 -19.84 -14.44 -14.79
C THR A 128 -20.65 -13.15 -14.59
N TYR A 129 -19.99 -12.08 -14.11
CA TYR A 129 -20.62 -10.86 -13.63
C TYR A 129 -20.16 -9.59 -14.36
N ALA A 130 -19.38 -9.75 -15.44
CA ALA A 130 -18.69 -8.67 -16.12
C ALA A 130 -17.74 -7.87 -15.19
N LEU A 131 -17.08 -6.86 -15.75
CA LEU A 131 -16.10 -6.06 -15.01
C LEU A 131 -16.73 -5.30 -13.82
N ASP A 132 -17.97 -4.83 -13.97
CA ASP A 132 -18.65 -4.03 -12.95
C ASP A 132 -19.04 -4.84 -11.73
N GLY A 133 -19.61 -6.03 -11.96
CA GLY A 133 -19.90 -6.95 -10.86
C GLY A 133 -18.63 -7.43 -10.17
N ALA A 134 -17.54 -7.66 -10.93
CA ALA A 134 -16.25 -8.01 -10.34
C ALA A 134 -15.74 -6.90 -9.40
N MET A 135 -15.77 -5.64 -9.83
CA MET A 135 -15.37 -4.49 -9.00
C MET A 135 -16.20 -4.36 -7.73
N LEU A 136 -17.52 -4.60 -7.82
CA LEU A 136 -18.41 -4.57 -6.67
C LEU A 136 -18.08 -5.69 -5.66
N VAL A 137 -17.81 -6.91 -6.13
CA VAL A 137 -17.41 -8.03 -5.27
C VAL A 137 -16.07 -7.75 -4.59
N PHE A 138 -15.08 -7.20 -5.31
CA PHE A 138 -13.82 -6.77 -4.70
C PHE A 138 -14.03 -5.67 -3.64
N GLY A 139 -14.92 -4.71 -3.89
CA GLY A 139 -15.33 -3.71 -2.90
C GLY A 139 -15.95 -4.36 -1.66
N GLY A 140 -16.82 -5.36 -1.84
CA GLY A 140 -17.45 -6.12 -0.75
C GLY A 140 -16.44 -6.93 0.08
N ILE A 141 -15.45 -7.54 -0.56
CA ILE A 141 -14.34 -8.21 0.14
C ILE A 141 -13.55 -7.17 0.97
N LEU A 142 -13.29 -6.00 0.40
CA LEU A 142 -12.56 -4.93 1.09
C LEU A 142 -13.30 -4.36 2.30
N ILE A 143 -14.63 -4.43 2.37
CA ILE A 143 -15.38 -4.02 3.57
C ILE A 143 -14.95 -4.83 4.80
N HIS A 144 -14.58 -6.11 4.63
CA HIS A 144 -14.09 -6.96 5.72
C HIS A 144 -12.76 -6.46 6.30
N SER A 145 -12.01 -5.61 5.58
CA SER A 145 -10.78 -5.01 6.10
C SER A 145 -11.06 -4.00 7.22
N ILE A 146 -12.22 -3.32 7.23
CA ILE A 146 -12.56 -2.32 8.27
C ILE A 146 -12.52 -2.91 9.68
N PRO A 147 -13.28 -3.98 10.01
CA PRO A 147 -13.24 -4.54 11.36
C PRO A 147 -11.86 -5.10 11.72
N ILE A 148 -11.10 -5.61 10.76
CA ILE A 148 -9.73 -6.13 10.99
C ILE A 148 -8.80 -4.99 11.40
N VAL A 149 -8.83 -3.86 10.68
CA VAL A 149 -8.01 -2.69 11.04
C VAL A 149 -8.50 -2.08 12.36
N MET A 150 -9.81 -2.06 12.63
CA MET A 150 -10.37 -1.60 13.92
C MET A 150 -9.88 -2.44 15.10
N LEU A 151 -9.75 -3.75 14.92
CA LEU A 151 -9.25 -4.66 15.95
C LEU A 151 -7.72 -4.56 16.13
N ALA A 152 -7.02 -4.00 15.14
CA ALA A 152 -5.57 -3.85 15.18
C ALA A 152 -5.17 -2.89 16.33
N LYS A 153 -4.46 -3.44 17.32
CA LYS A 153 -4.07 -2.73 18.54
C LYS A 153 -3.13 -1.56 18.24
N ASN A 154 -3.54 -0.34 18.59
CA ASN A 154 -2.75 0.87 18.39
C ASN A 154 -1.31 0.70 18.96
N PRO A 155 -0.25 0.75 18.14
CA PRO A 155 1.11 0.62 18.61
C PRO A 155 1.44 1.79 19.55
N SER A 156 2.11 1.47 20.66
CA SER A 156 2.41 2.44 21.71
C SER A 156 3.27 3.60 21.17
N PRO A 157 3.03 4.87 21.57
CA PRO A 157 3.73 6.06 21.05
C PRO A 157 5.25 6.09 21.27
N ALA A 158 5.82 5.14 22.00
CA ALA A 158 7.18 5.22 22.55
C ALA A 158 8.29 4.86 21.55
N VAL A 159 7.96 4.29 20.38
CA VAL A 159 8.97 3.94 19.37
C VAL A 159 8.99 5.02 18.29
N THR A 160 9.51 6.19 18.67
CA THR A 160 10.05 7.15 17.68
C THR A 160 10.97 6.35 16.75
N LEU A 161 10.70 6.36 15.45
CA LEU A 161 11.59 5.79 14.45
C LEU A 161 12.97 6.42 14.64
N ARG A 162 13.85 5.73 15.39
CA ARG A 162 15.26 6.08 15.46
C ARG A 162 15.73 6.12 14.01
N PRO A 163 16.27 7.25 13.51
CA PRO A 163 16.65 7.36 12.11
C PRO A 163 17.55 6.18 11.76
N LEU A 164 17.10 5.36 10.81
CA LEU A 164 17.76 4.13 10.36
C LEU A 164 19.18 4.37 9.79
N GLY A 165 19.68 5.62 9.79
CA GLY A 165 21.03 5.99 9.38
C GLY A 165 22.01 6.37 10.50
N LEU A 166 21.57 6.56 11.77
CA LEU A 166 22.48 7.07 12.83
C LEU A 166 22.97 5.98 13.80
N ALA A 167 22.27 4.85 13.89
CA ALA A 167 22.71 3.74 14.74
C ALA A 167 23.80 2.88 14.07
N GLN A 168 23.73 2.68 12.75
CA GLN A 168 24.78 1.97 12.02
C GLN A 168 26.05 2.82 11.86
N SER A 169 25.92 4.14 11.64
CA SER A 169 27.07 5.03 11.57
C SER A 169 27.92 4.97 12.84
N LYS A 170 27.34 5.07 14.04
CA LYS A 170 28.14 5.03 15.28
C LYS A 170 28.76 3.66 15.57
N ASP A 171 28.03 2.57 15.33
CA ASP A 171 28.54 1.21 15.62
C ASP A 171 29.57 0.75 14.59
N THR A 172 29.47 1.21 13.33
CA THR A 172 30.50 0.99 12.32
C THR A 172 31.71 1.88 12.59
N THR A 173 31.55 3.19 12.82
CA THR A 173 32.68 4.09 13.11
C THR A 173 33.44 3.69 14.38
N SER A 174 32.74 3.30 15.46
CA SER A 174 33.37 2.78 16.68
C SER A 174 34.15 1.48 16.44
N LYS A 175 33.59 0.52 15.69
CA LYS A 175 34.31 -0.73 15.36
C LYS A 175 35.50 -0.50 14.44
N PHE A 176 35.43 0.50 13.56
CA PHE A 176 36.57 0.91 12.72
C PHE A 176 37.67 1.63 13.54
N GLU A 177 37.31 2.50 14.49
CA GLU A 177 38.26 3.16 15.41
C GLU A 177 38.93 2.14 16.35
N ASP A 178 38.17 1.18 16.90
CA ASP A 178 38.71 0.11 17.76
C ASP A 178 39.64 -0.85 16.99
N ALA A 179 39.37 -1.09 15.70
CA ALA A 179 40.24 -1.90 14.85
C ALA A 179 41.55 -1.16 14.49
N GLN A 180 41.50 0.16 14.30
CA GLN A 180 42.68 1.00 14.07
C GLN A 180 43.57 1.09 15.32
N LEU A 181 42.99 1.28 16.51
CA LEU A 181 43.72 1.35 17.78
C LEU A 181 44.45 0.04 18.12
N ARG A 182 43.87 -1.11 17.79
CA ARG A 182 44.54 -2.41 17.97
C ARG A 182 45.75 -2.58 17.06
N GLN A 183 45.69 -2.11 15.81
CA GLN A 183 46.82 -2.21 14.88
C GLN A 183 48.00 -1.31 15.25
N THR A 184 47.79 -0.20 15.96
CA THR A 184 48.88 0.71 16.38
C THR A 184 49.56 0.32 17.70
N THR A 185 49.01 -0.65 18.44
CA THR A 185 49.54 -1.08 19.75
C THR A 185 50.41 -2.35 19.64
N ASP A 186 50.47 -2.97 18.47
CA ASP A 186 51.24 -4.20 18.17
C ASP A 186 52.59 -3.92 17.47
N VAL A 187 53.22 -2.75 17.71
CA VAL A 187 54.60 -2.40 17.28
C VAL A 187 55.42 -2.02 18.50
#